data_AF-A0A0K2RTP6-F1
#
_entry.id   AF-A0A0K2RTP6-F1
#
_cell.length_a   1.000
_cell.length_b   1.000
_cell.length_c   1.000
_cell.angle_alpha   90.00
_cell.angle_beta   90.00
_cell.angle_gamma   90.00
#
_symmetry.space_group_name_H-M   'P 1'
#
loop_
_entity.id
_entity.type
_entity.pdbx_description
1 polymer ?
#
loop_
_entity_poly.entity_id
_entity_poly.type
_entity_poly.pdbx_seq_one_letter_code
_entity_poly.pdbx_strand_id
1 'polypeptide(L)'
;MSPSNEGRGYVLRRLIRRAVRAMRLLGVEEACLPQLLPASRDAMKGVYPVVETDFDRISRIAYAEEKAFLRTIASGTARLEEAVVLSKAAGKPLSGEDAFALHDTYGFPIDLTLEMAEEAGLKVDEAEFRSLMLEQRQRAQADAKAKKGGHADVSAFQELLAEGETVFTGYTELEGEAGSAAS
;
A
#
# COMPACT_ATOMS: atom_id res chain seq x y z
N MET A 1 17.12 -4.21 -3.35
CA MET A 1 15.68 -4.13 -3.66
C MET A 1 15.04 -3.19 -2.66
N SER A 2 14.16 -2.30 -3.13
CA SER A 2 13.49 -1.29 -2.31
C SER A 2 11.97 -1.45 -2.45
N PRO A 3 11.16 -1.05 -1.46
CA PRO A 3 9.71 -0.94 -1.58
C PRO A 3 9.33 -0.08 -2.79
N SER A 4 8.37 -0.53 -3.59
CA SER A 4 7.87 0.19 -4.78
C SER A 4 6.37 -0.10 -5.01
N ASN A 5 5.77 0.54 -6.02
CA ASN A 5 4.39 0.28 -6.43
C ASN A 5 4.22 -1.00 -7.27
N GLU A 6 5.31 -1.66 -7.68
CA GLU A 6 5.26 -2.73 -8.67
C GLU A 6 6.21 -3.91 -8.36
N GLY A 7 5.86 -5.08 -8.90
CA GLY A 7 6.70 -6.28 -8.88
C GLY A 7 7.17 -6.68 -7.47
N ARG A 8 8.45 -7.05 -7.34
CA ARG A 8 8.99 -7.51 -6.05
C ARG A 8 9.05 -6.41 -4.99
N GLY A 9 9.16 -5.14 -5.39
CA GLY A 9 9.16 -4.03 -4.43
C GLY A 9 7.78 -3.80 -3.81
N TYR A 10 6.71 -4.06 -4.56
CA TYR A 10 5.35 -4.06 -4.03
C TYR A 10 5.13 -5.13 -2.96
N VAL A 11 5.61 -6.36 -3.19
CA VAL A 11 5.52 -7.45 -2.20
C VAL A 11 6.24 -7.05 -0.91
N LEU A 12 7.46 -6.51 -1.01
CA LEU A 12 8.23 -6.05 0.15
C LEU A 12 7.49 -4.96 0.93
N ARG A 13 6.93 -3.97 0.21
CA ARG A 13 6.13 -2.91 0.80
C ARG A 13 4.94 -3.48 1.58
N ARG A 14 4.19 -4.41 0.98
CA ARG A 14 3.03 -5.05 1.62
C ARG A 14 3.42 -5.78 2.90
N LEU A 15 4.53 -6.51 2.90
CA LEU A 15 5.05 -7.20 4.10
C LEU A 15 5.41 -6.22 5.22
N ILE A 16 6.11 -5.14 4.90
CA ILE A 16 6.46 -4.09 5.87
C ILE A 16 5.19 -3.49 6.48
N ARG A 17 4.23 -3.11 5.64
CA ARG A 17 2.97 -2.49 6.08
C ARG A 17 2.16 -3.43 6.97
N ARG A 18 2.08 -4.71 6.62
CA ARG A 18 1.40 -5.72 7.42
C ARG A 18 2.04 -5.89 8.81
N ALA A 19 3.37 -5.92 8.89
CA ALA A 19 4.07 -6.00 10.17
C ALA A 19 3.81 -4.77 11.04
N VAL A 20 3.93 -3.57 10.48
CA VAL A 20 3.64 -2.31 11.20
C VAL A 20 2.19 -2.26 11.67
N ARG A 21 1.24 -2.69 10.83
CA ARG A 21 -0.18 -2.75 11.19
C ARG A 21 -0.47 -3.74 12.32
N ALA A 22 0.14 -4.93 12.30
CA ALA A 22 0.00 -5.89 13.39
C ALA A 22 0.45 -5.28 14.73
N MET A 23 1.55 -4.52 14.73
CA MET A 23 2.01 -3.81 15.91
C MET A 23 1.02 -2.72 16.38
N ARG A 24 0.38 -2.01 15.45
CA ARG A 24 -0.69 -1.04 15.78
C ARG A 24 -1.89 -1.71 16.44
N LEU A 25 -2.32 -2.86 15.94
CA LEU A 25 -3.42 -3.63 16.53
C LEU A 25 -3.08 -4.14 17.94
N LEU A 26 -1.80 -4.32 18.25
CA LEU A 26 -1.31 -4.65 19.59
C LEU A 26 -1.15 -3.41 20.50
N GLY A 27 -1.51 -2.21 20.03
CA GLY A 27 -1.44 -0.96 20.78
C GLY A 27 -0.08 -0.26 20.71
N VAL A 28 0.81 -0.65 19.80
CA VAL A 28 2.10 0.04 19.62
C VAL A 28 1.92 1.28 18.76
N GLU A 29 2.05 2.45 19.39
CA GLU A 29 1.84 3.74 18.73
C GLU A 29 3.10 4.39 18.15
N GLU A 30 4.28 3.85 18.45
CA GLU A 30 5.57 4.34 17.96
C GLU A 30 6.04 3.55 16.73
N ALA A 31 7.18 3.97 16.15
CA ALA A 31 7.85 3.20 15.10
C ALA A 31 8.44 1.91 15.70
N CYS A 32 8.09 0.77 15.12
CA CYS A 32 8.45 -0.55 15.62
C CYS A 32 9.63 -1.18 14.87
N LEU A 33 9.85 -0.86 13.59
CA LEU A 33 10.96 -1.46 12.83
C LEU A 33 12.34 -1.10 13.39
N PRO A 34 12.59 0.09 13.97
CA PRO A 34 13.84 0.37 14.67
C PRO A 34 14.19 -0.60 15.80
N GLN A 35 13.21 -1.34 16.33
CA GLN A 35 13.41 -2.39 17.34
C GLN A 35 13.39 -3.79 16.72
N LEU A 36 12.41 -4.05 15.84
CA LEU A 36 12.20 -5.38 15.24
C LEU A 36 13.30 -5.77 14.24
N LEU A 37 13.76 -4.82 13.42
CA LEU A 37 14.70 -5.11 12.33
C LEU A 37 16.11 -5.44 12.86
N PRO A 38 16.67 -4.74 13.87
CA PRO A 38 17.92 -5.17 14.52
C PRO A 38 17.82 -6.56 15.15
N ALA A 39 16.71 -6.86 15.85
CA ALA A 39 16.50 -8.17 16.46
C ALA A 39 16.49 -9.29 15.41
N SER A 40 15.83 -9.06 14.28
CA SER A 40 15.83 -9.99 13.13
C SER A 40 17.23 -10.18 12.54
N ARG A 41 18.00 -9.10 12.34
CA ARG A 41 19.40 -9.19 11.90
C ARG A 41 20.22 -10.08 12.83
N ASP A 42 20.15 -9.83 14.14
CA ASP A 42 20.99 -10.53 15.11
C ASP A 42 20.63 -12.02 15.24
N ALA A 43 19.35 -12.37 15.06
CA ALA A 43 18.92 -13.76 14.98
C ALA A 43 19.44 -14.48 13.72
N MET A 44 19.58 -13.77 12.60
CA MET A 44 19.84 -14.37 11.29
C MET A 44 21.31 -14.31 10.84
N LYS A 45 22.11 -13.37 11.36
CA LYS A 45 23.46 -13.09 10.84
C LYS A 45 24.45 -14.26 10.94
N GLY A 46 24.26 -15.17 11.90
CA GLY A 46 25.10 -16.36 12.03
C GLY A 46 24.99 -17.33 10.86
N VAL A 47 23.83 -17.35 10.17
CA VAL A 47 23.57 -18.19 9.00
C VAL A 47 23.65 -17.37 7.71
N TYR A 48 23.23 -16.10 7.76
CA TYR A 48 23.19 -15.20 6.61
C TYR A 48 23.98 -13.92 6.89
N PRO A 49 25.33 -13.93 6.84
CA PRO A 49 26.16 -12.78 7.19
C PRO A 49 25.83 -11.49 6.40
N VAL A 50 25.33 -11.64 5.17
CA VAL A 50 24.91 -10.53 4.31
C VAL A 50 23.86 -9.63 4.98
N VAL A 51 23.02 -10.16 5.89
CA VAL A 51 22.01 -9.35 6.59
C VAL A 51 22.62 -8.33 7.54
N GLU A 52 23.82 -8.61 8.06
CA GLU A 52 24.59 -7.66 8.88
C GLU A 52 25.35 -6.69 7.98
N THR A 53 26.00 -7.18 6.92
CA THR A 53 26.77 -6.34 5.98
C THR A 53 25.91 -5.27 5.31
N ASP A 54 24.70 -5.62 4.88
CA ASP A 54 23.79 -4.71 4.18
C ASP A 54 22.83 -3.95 5.12
N PHE A 55 22.94 -4.16 6.43
CA PHE A 55 21.93 -3.72 7.40
C PHE A 55 21.64 -2.22 7.32
N ASP A 56 22.67 -1.38 7.23
CA ASP A 56 22.51 0.07 7.18
C ASP A 56 21.73 0.56 5.96
N ARG A 57 21.87 -0.14 4.83
CA ARG A 57 21.10 0.16 3.62
C ARG A 57 19.66 -0.32 3.77
N ILE A 58 19.47 -1.55 4.26
CA ILE A 58 18.15 -2.17 4.41
C ILE A 58 17.30 -1.42 5.44
N SER A 59 17.88 -1.12 6.60
CA SER A 59 17.21 -0.44 7.71
C SER A 59 16.75 0.97 7.34
N ARG A 60 17.60 1.77 6.69
CA ARG A 60 17.21 3.12 6.21
C ARG A 60 15.98 3.09 5.31
N ILE A 61 15.91 2.12 4.40
CA ILE A 61 14.78 1.96 3.48
C ILE A 61 13.53 1.54 4.26
N ALA A 62 13.64 0.54 5.13
CA ALA A 62 12.53 0.03 5.92
C ALA A 62 11.95 1.09 6.86
N TYR A 63 12.81 1.86 7.54
CA TYR A 63 12.40 2.91 8.47
C TYR A 63 11.75 4.09 7.74
N ALA A 64 12.24 4.42 6.54
CA ALA A 64 11.60 5.44 5.70
C ALA A 64 10.20 5.02 5.26
N GLU A 65 10.02 3.76 4.83
CA GLU A 65 8.71 3.21 4.47
C GLU A 65 7.77 3.18 5.69
N GLU A 66 8.22 2.72 6.86
CA GLU A 66 7.39 2.75 8.07
C GLU A 66 6.98 4.18 8.42
N LYS A 67 7.93 5.13 8.43
CA LYS A 67 7.62 6.52 8.74
C LYS A 67 6.60 7.11 7.75
N ALA A 68 6.70 6.77 6.47
CA ALA A 68 5.72 7.18 5.46
C ALA A 68 4.36 6.55 5.75
N PHE A 69 4.34 5.25 6.00
CA PHE A 69 3.13 4.49 6.23
C PHE A 69 2.38 4.89 7.50
N LEU A 70 3.09 5.21 8.59
CA LEU A 70 2.47 5.67 9.82
C LEU A 70 1.70 6.98 9.65
N ARG A 71 2.18 7.89 8.78
CA ARG A 71 1.43 9.12 8.43
C ARG A 71 0.12 8.79 7.72
N THR A 72 0.17 7.81 6.82
CA THR A 72 -0.99 7.34 6.07
C THR A 72 -2.02 6.62 6.95
N ILE A 73 -1.58 5.80 7.90
CA ILE A 73 -2.47 5.18 8.90
C ILE A 73 -3.17 6.27 9.71
N ALA A 74 -2.43 7.27 10.19
CA ALA A 74 -2.99 8.34 10.99
C ALA A 74 -4.04 9.16 10.23
N SER A 75 -3.91 9.34 8.90
CA SER A 75 -4.85 10.12 8.11
C SER A 75 -6.13 9.36 7.74
N GLY A 76 -6.07 8.04 7.49
CA GLY A 76 -7.20 7.30 6.90
C GLY A 76 -7.88 6.24 7.77
N THR A 77 -7.27 5.80 8.87
CA THR A 77 -7.80 4.64 9.63
C THR A 77 -9.19 4.90 10.20
N ALA A 78 -9.41 6.06 10.81
CA ALA A 78 -10.72 6.40 11.38
C ALA A 78 -11.82 6.44 10.30
N ARG A 79 -11.51 6.98 9.11
CA ARG A 79 -12.46 7.04 7.99
C ARG A 79 -12.80 5.65 7.44
N LEU A 80 -11.82 4.75 7.41
CA LEU A 80 -12.01 3.37 6.98
C LEU A 80 -12.84 2.59 8.01
N GLU A 81 -12.56 2.74 9.30
CA GLU A 81 -13.35 2.10 10.35
C GLU A 81 -14.82 2.53 10.28
N GLU A 82 -15.08 3.82 10.08
CA GLU A 82 -16.42 4.34 9.86
C GLU A 82 -17.09 3.70 8.62
N ALA A 83 -16.39 3.66 7.48
CA ALA A 83 -16.90 3.04 6.25
C ALA A 83 -17.26 1.56 6.47
N VAL A 84 -16.39 0.82 7.15
CA VAL A 84 -16.59 -0.60 7.46
C VAL A 84 -17.81 -0.80 8.36
N VAL A 85 -17.99 0.02 9.40
CA VAL A 85 -19.15 -0.06 10.30
C VAL A 85 -20.45 0.19 9.52
N LEU A 86 -20.48 1.22 8.67
CA LEU A 86 -21.65 1.56 7.86
C LEU A 86 -21.98 0.45 6.85
N SER A 87 -20.99 -0.07 6.13
CA SER A 87 -21.16 -1.16 5.17
C SER A 87 -21.66 -2.44 5.84
N LYS A 88 -21.14 -2.79 7.03
CA LYS A 88 -21.63 -3.93 7.82
C LYS A 88 -23.08 -3.75 8.24
N ALA A 89 -23.44 -2.57 8.75
CA ALA A 89 -24.81 -2.28 9.16
C ALA A 89 -25.78 -2.36 7.98
N ALA A 90 -25.34 -1.99 6.78
CA ALA A 90 -26.12 -2.06 5.55
C ALA A 90 -26.14 -3.44 4.88
N GLY A 91 -25.28 -4.39 5.29
CA GLY A 91 -25.12 -5.69 4.64
C GLY A 91 -24.60 -5.58 3.20
N LYS A 92 -23.76 -4.58 2.92
CA LYS A 92 -23.24 -4.26 1.58
C LYS A 92 -21.71 -4.27 1.55
N PRO A 93 -21.08 -4.43 0.37
CA PRO A 93 -19.64 -4.19 0.24
C PRO A 93 -19.28 -2.75 0.65
N LEU A 94 -18.00 -2.53 0.92
CA LEU A 94 -17.43 -1.19 1.02
C LEU A 94 -17.49 -0.54 -0.37
N SER A 95 -18.09 0.65 -0.46
CA SER A 95 -18.36 1.29 -1.76
C SER A 95 -17.06 1.68 -2.46
N GLY A 96 -17.10 1.77 -3.78
CA GLY A 96 -16.00 2.29 -4.57
C GLY A 96 -15.76 3.77 -4.29
N GLU A 97 -16.82 4.51 -3.93
CA GLU A 97 -16.72 5.91 -3.46
C GLU A 97 -15.95 6.03 -2.15
N ASP A 98 -16.22 5.17 -1.15
CA ASP A 98 -15.46 5.15 0.11
C ASP A 98 -14.00 4.78 -0.13
N ALA A 99 -13.75 3.75 -0.94
CA ALA A 99 -12.40 3.35 -1.33
C ALA A 99 -11.67 4.46 -2.10
N PHE A 100 -12.37 5.17 -2.98
CA PHE A 100 -11.85 6.29 -3.74
C PHE A 100 -11.51 7.47 -2.83
N ALA A 101 -12.40 7.84 -1.90
CA ALA A 101 -12.13 8.89 -0.93
C ALA A 101 -10.91 8.55 -0.06
N LEU A 102 -10.83 7.32 0.45
CA LEU A 102 -9.66 6.82 1.21
C LEU A 102 -8.37 7.01 0.41
N HIS A 103 -8.36 6.62 -0.86
CA HIS A 103 -7.22 6.76 -1.74
C HIS A 103 -6.86 8.22 -2.06
N ASP A 104 -7.81 8.97 -2.61
CA ASP A 104 -7.59 10.30 -3.16
C ASP A 104 -7.45 11.38 -2.08
N THR A 105 -8.33 11.36 -1.09
CA THR A 105 -8.40 12.41 -0.06
C THR A 105 -7.48 12.11 1.12
N TYR A 106 -7.42 10.86 1.57
CA TYR A 106 -6.68 10.48 2.78
C TYR A 106 -5.31 9.87 2.49
N GLY A 107 -4.97 9.66 1.21
CA GLY A 107 -3.73 9.03 0.78
C GLY A 107 -3.61 7.56 1.20
N PHE A 108 -4.73 6.92 1.51
CA PHE A 108 -4.81 5.57 2.05
C PHE A 108 -4.73 4.54 0.90
N PRO A 109 -3.72 3.67 0.87
CA PRO A 109 -3.48 2.77 -0.25
C PRO A 109 -4.66 1.82 -0.44
N ILE A 110 -5.10 1.65 -1.70
CA ILE A 110 -6.19 0.73 -2.02
C ILE A 110 -5.91 -0.69 -1.53
N ASP A 111 -4.66 -1.15 -1.58
CA ASP A 111 -4.27 -2.46 -1.07
C ASP A 111 -4.59 -2.64 0.41
N LEU A 112 -4.41 -1.57 1.19
CA LEU A 112 -4.69 -1.59 2.62
C LEU A 112 -6.20 -1.53 2.87
N THR A 113 -6.94 -0.73 2.10
CA THR A 113 -8.41 -0.72 2.13
C THR A 113 -8.96 -2.11 1.86
N LEU A 114 -8.45 -2.80 0.83
CA LEU A 114 -8.86 -4.16 0.46
C LEU A 114 -8.56 -5.17 1.58
N GLU A 115 -7.32 -5.16 2.09
CA GLU A 115 -6.89 -6.07 3.16
C GLU A 115 -7.73 -5.87 4.43
N MET A 116 -7.98 -4.61 4.82
CA MET A 116 -8.76 -4.29 6.02
C MET A 116 -10.25 -4.58 5.85
N ALA A 117 -10.82 -4.35 4.66
CA ALA A 117 -12.19 -4.74 4.36
C ALA A 117 -12.35 -6.26 4.43
N GLU A 118 -11.41 -7.02 3.83
CA GLU A 118 -11.43 -8.48 3.83
C GLU A 118 -11.37 -9.05 5.25
N GLU A 119 -10.47 -8.55 6.11
CA GLU A 119 -10.39 -8.94 7.53
C GLU A 119 -11.67 -8.60 8.31
N ALA A 120 -12.36 -7.52 7.91
CA ALA A 120 -13.66 -7.19 8.44
C ALA A 120 -14.79 -8.08 7.88
N GLY A 121 -14.52 -8.98 6.93
CA GLY A 121 -15.52 -9.82 6.27
C GLY A 121 -16.31 -9.08 5.19
N LEU A 122 -15.78 -7.98 4.66
CA LEU A 122 -16.36 -7.18 3.60
C LEU A 122 -15.56 -7.34 2.30
N LYS A 123 -16.26 -7.23 1.17
CA LYS A 123 -15.63 -6.96 -0.13
C LYS A 123 -15.63 -5.47 -0.40
N VAL A 124 -14.76 -5.02 -1.30
CA VAL A 124 -14.76 -3.65 -1.83
C VAL A 124 -15.36 -3.67 -3.24
N ASP A 125 -16.14 -2.65 -3.61
CA ASP A 125 -16.53 -2.43 -5.00
C ASP A 125 -15.36 -1.86 -5.82
N GLU A 126 -14.47 -2.76 -6.23
CA GLU A 126 -13.31 -2.43 -7.04
C GLU A 126 -13.69 -1.95 -8.45
N ALA A 127 -14.87 -2.29 -8.96
CA ALA A 127 -15.32 -1.87 -10.28
C ALA A 127 -15.68 -0.38 -10.25
N GLU A 128 -16.46 0.04 -9.26
CA GLU A 128 -16.81 1.43 -9.01
C GLU A 128 -15.55 2.26 -8.71
N PHE A 129 -14.67 1.78 -7.83
CA PHE A 129 -13.38 2.44 -7.54
C PHE A 129 -12.56 2.70 -8.81
N ARG A 130 -12.41 1.69 -9.68
CA ARG A 130 -11.67 1.81 -10.95
C ARG A 130 -12.33 2.80 -11.90
N SER A 131 -13.66 2.85 -11.95
CA SER A 131 -14.41 3.82 -12.74
C SER A 131 -14.11 5.25 -12.27
N LEU A 132 -14.13 5.49 -10.95
CA LEU A 132 -13.85 6.81 -10.37
C LEU A 132 -12.40 7.24 -10.61
N MET A 133 -11.43 6.33 -10.48
CA MET A 133 -10.03 6.59 -10.82
C MET A 133 -9.85 6.98 -12.30
N LEU A 134 -10.56 6.30 -13.20
CA LEU A 134 -10.53 6.61 -14.63
C LEU A 134 -11.15 7.98 -14.92
N GLU A 135 -12.29 8.30 -14.31
CA GLU A 135 -12.93 9.61 -14.44
C GLU A 135 -12.03 10.74 -13.95
N GLN A 136 -11.40 10.57 -12.78
CA GLN A 136 -10.47 11.55 -12.23
C GLN A 136 -9.30 11.79 -13.20
N ARG A 137 -8.73 10.72 -13.76
CA ARG A 137 -7.66 10.80 -14.76
C ARG A 137 -8.11 11.55 -16.02
N GLN A 138 -9.30 11.26 -16.54
CA GLN A 138 -9.84 11.94 -17.72
C GLN A 138 -10.07 13.42 -17.47
N ARG A 139 -10.59 13.80 -16.29
CA ARG A 139 -10.76 15.21 -15.88
C ARG A 139 -9.41 15.92 -15.82
N ALA A 140 -8.40 15.32 -15.17
CA ALA A 140 -7.06 15.89 -15.09
C ALA A 140 -6.41 16.09 -16.48
N GLN A 141 -6.61 15.15 -17.41
CA GLN A 141 -6.13 15.27 -18.79
C GLN A 141 -6.84 16.39 -19.57
N ALA A 142 -8.16 16.51 -19.41
CA ALA A 142 -8.95 17.57 -20.03
C ALA A 142 -8.53 18.95 -19.51
N ASP A 143 -8.34 19.11 -18.20
CA ASP A 143 -7.87 20.34 -17.57
C ASP A 143 -6.46 20.73 -18.01
N ALA A 144 -5.55 19.75 -18.08
CA ALA A 144 -4.20 19.96 -18.61
C ALA A 144 -4.24 20.42 -20.08
N LYS A 145 -5.13 19.83 -20.90
CA LYS A 145 -5.32 20.22 -22.31
C LYS A 145 -5.97 21.60 -22.45
N ALA A 146 -6.86 21.99 -21.56
CA ALA A 146 -7.45 23.33 -21.52
C ALA A 146 -6.41 24.40 -21.10
N LYS A 147 -5.51 24.07 -20.19
CA LYS A 147 -4.39 24.94 -19.76
C LYS A 147 -3.26 25.05 -20.79
N LYS A 148 -3.12 24.09 -21.72
CA LYS A 148 -2.17 24.09 -22.86
C LYS A 148 -2.34 25.24 -23.87
N GLY A 149 -3.29 26.17 -23.68
CA GLY A 149 -3.33 27.44 -24.40
C GLY A 149 -2.19 28.41 -24.05
N GLY A 150 -1.40 28.14 -23.00
CA GLY A 150 -0.20 28.90 -22.64
C GLY A 150 1.00 27.97 -22.42
N HIS A 151 2.12 28.29 -23.06
CA HIS A 151 3.38 27.53 -23.08
C HIS A 151 3.90 27.09 -21.70
N ALA A 152 4.03 25.77 -21.44
CA ALA A 152 4.98 25.21 -20.45
C ALA A 152 5.23 23.71 -20.69
N ASP A 153 6.47 23.29 -20.42
CA ASP A 153 7.10 21.99 -20.67
C ASP A 153 6.40 20.80 -19.97
N VAL A 154 6.25 19.69 -20.70
CA VAL A 154 5.35 18.56 -20.39
C VAL A 154 6.07 17.41 -19.65
N SER A 155 7.39 17.52 -19.45
CA SER A 155 8.21 16.50 -18.79
C SER A 155 7.86 16.30 -17.31
N ALA A 156 7.65 17.38 -16.55
CA ALA A 156 7.37 17.31 -15.11
C ALA A 156 6.00 16.69 -14.77
N PHE A 157 5.02 16.74 -15.68
CA PHE A 157 3.69 16.18 -15.44
C PHE A 157 3.65 14.65 -15.64
N GLN A 158 4.53 14.12 -16.51
CA GLN A 158 4.62 12.68 -16.75
C GLN A 158 5.23 11.94 -15.57
N GLU A 159 6.15 12.56 -14.84
CA GLU A 159 6.78 11.98 -13.64
C GLU A 159 5.79 11.87 -12.46
N LEU A 160 4.93 12.87 -12.26
CA LEU A 160 3.89 12.83 -11.21
C LEU A 160 2.78 11.80 -11.51
N LEU A 161 2.51 11.55 -12.80
CA LEU A 161 1.56 10.53 -13.27
C LEU A 161 2.11 9.10 -13.12
N ALA A 162 3.43 8.91 -13.24
CA ALA A 162 4.09 7.63 -13.04
C ALA A 162 4.16 7.20 -11.56
N GLU A 163 4.22 8.16 -10.62
CA GLU A 163 4.11 7.85 -9.18
C GLU A 163 2.73 7.32 -8.77
N GLY A 164 1.70 7.56 -9.59
CA GLY A 164 0.33 7.05 -9.44
C GLY A 164 0.05 5.73 -10.16
N GLU A 165 1.02 5.13 -10.86
CA GLU A 165 0.90 3.76 -11.35
C GLU A 165 0.99 2.80 -10.15
N THR A 166 -0.13 2.60 -9.47
CA THR A 166 -0.36 1.35 -8.75
C THR A 166 -0.74 0.32 -9.80
N VAL A 167 0.24 -0.40 -10.34
CA VAL A 167 -0.03 -1.65 -11.04
C VAL A 167 -0.59 -2.61 -10.00
N PHE A 168 -1.92 -2.69 -9.96
CA PHE A 168 -2.66 -3.66 -9.17
C PHE A 168 -2.37 -5.06 -9.71
N THR A 169 -1.36 -5.74 -9.15
CA THR A 169 -1.05 -7.15 -9.41
C THR A 169 -1.62 -8.07 -8.32
N GLY A 170 -2.71 -7.64 -7.67
CA GLY A 170 -3.46 -8.51 -6.78
C GLY A 170 -4.02 -9.69 -7.56
N TYR A 171 -3.43 -10.88 -7.33
CA TYR A 171 -3.90 -12.21 -7.75
C TYR A 171 -3.43 -12.78 -9.10
N THR A 172 -2.11 -12.91 -9.32
CA THR A 172 -1.60 -13.90 -10.31
C THR A 172 -0.55 -14.89 -9.82
N GLU A 173 -0.13 -14.89 -8.54
CA GLU A 173 0.82 -15.91 -8.06
C GLU A 173 0.39 -16.55 -6.73
N LEU A 174 -0.64 -17.39 -6.80
CA LEU A 174 -0.88 -18.47 -5.83
C LEU A 174 -1.29 -19.74 -6.60
N GLU A 175 -0.43 -20.20 -7.51
CA GLU A 175 -0.30 -21.63 -7.78
C GLU A 175 1.00 -22.08 -7.13
N GLY A 176 0.87 -22.71 -5.96
CA GLY A 176 2.00 -23.30 -5.26
C GLY A 176 2.52 -24.51 -6.05
N GLU A 177 3.81 -24.50 -6.38
CA GLU A 177 4.53 -25.75 -6.54
C GLU A 177 4.68 -26.42 -5.17
N ALA A 178 3.63 -27.13 -4.77
CA ALA A 178 3.75 -28.25 -3.85
C ALA A 178 4.32 -29.44 -4.64
N GLY A 179 5.63 -29.41 -4.90
CA GLY A 179 6.38 -30.57 -5.37
C GLY A 179 6.72 -31.48 -4.19
N SER A 180 5.88 -32.48 -3.96
CA SER A 180 6.03 -33.52 -2.95
C SER A 180 7.39 -34.22 -3.00
N ALA A 181 8.02 -34.40 -1.83
CA ALA A 181 8.97 -35.47 -1.63
C ALA A 181 8.24 -36.82 -1.63
N ALA A 182 8.62 -37.76 -2.50
CA ALA A 182 8.46 -39.20 -2.30
C ALA A 182 9.35 -40.01 -3.28
N SER A 183 10.13 -40.91 -2.67
CA SER A 183 10.99 -41.99 -3.22
C SER A 183 12.41 -41.64 -3.66
#